data_AF-A0A399Z1J8-F1
#
_entry.id   AF-A0A399Z1J8-F1
#
_cell.length_a   1.000
_cell.length_b   1.000
_cell.length_c   1.000
_cell.angle_alpha   90.00
_cell.angle_beta   90.00
_cell.angle_gamma   90.00
#
_symmetry.space_group_name_H-M   'P 1'
#
loop_
_entity.id
_entity.type
_entity.pdbx_description
1 polymer ?
#
loop_
_entity_poly.entity_id
_entity_poly.type
_entity_poly.pdbx_seq_one_letter_code
_entity_poly.pdbx_strand_id
1 'polypeptide(L)'
;MSAAWSEDELGCPITPGSSPINTAYAPFDGGQMLWRGDTDTIYVLYNNGEWDSYPNEWREGDPTFTCGQENDPATPIRGFGRVWCDNEVVRTALGAMTAAEIGDAASVAQEFVNGTILTAPFGDAFVLVGERGIWRRVAK
;
A
#
# COMPACT_ATOMS: atom_id res chain seq x y z
N MET A 1 -12.17 -20.27 -2.94
CA MET A 1 -12.34 -18.81 -2.92
C MET A 1 -12.16 -18.39 -1.48
N SER A 2 -11.02 -17.80 -1.12
CA SER A 2 -10.89 -17.22 0.23
C SER A 2 -11.77 -15.97 0.25
N ALA A 3 -12.70 -15.90 1.21
CA ALA A 3 -13.47 -14.68 1.40
C ALA A 3 -12.51 -13.54 1.78
N ALA A 4 -12.63 -12.39 1.12
CA ALA A 4 -11.86 -11.22 1.49
C ALA A 4 -12.24 -10.72 2.90
N TRP A 5 -13.53 -10.82 3.25
CA TRP A 5 -14.06 -10.41 4.55
C TRP A 5 -14.30 -11.60 5.49
N SER A 6 -14.04 -11.36 6.78
CA SER A 6 -14.39 -12.22 7.92
C SER A 6 -14.83 -11.31 9.07
N GLU A 7 -16.00 -11.59 9.67
CA GLU A 7 -16.51 -10.81 10.81
C GLU A 7 -15.59 -10.94 12.04
N ASP A 8 -15.03 -12.13 12.30
CA ASP A 8 -14.13 -12.36 13.42
C ASP A 8 -12.81 -11.59 13.30
N GLU A 9 -12.37 -11.29 12.07
CA GLU A 9 -11.09 -10.61 11.81
C GLU A 9 -11.26 -9.10 11.65
N LEU A 10 -12.20 -8.67 10.80
CA LEU A 10 -12.37 -7.28 10.40
C LEU A 10 -13.53 -6.60 11.14
N GLY A 11 -14.48 -7.36 11.66
CA GLY A 11 -15.73 -6.84 12.21
C GLY A 11 -16.69 -6.30 11.13
N CYS A 12 -17.60 -5.45 11.56
CA CYS A 12 -18.61 -4.84 10.69
C CYS A 12 -18.00 -3.76 9.78
N PRO A 13 -18.52 -3.59 8.54
CA PRO A 13 -18.19 -2.45 7.70
C PRO A 13 -18.69 -1.14 8.34
N ILE A 14 -17.87 -0.09 8.30
CA ILE A 14 -18.18 1.21 8.94
C ILE A 14 -18.31 2.36 7.95
N THR A 15 -17.94 2.17 6.68
CA THR A 15 -18.23 3.15 5.61
C THR A 15 -19.46 2.72 4.81
N PRO A 16 -20.38 3.66 4.48
CA PRO A 16 -21.65 3.37 3.82
C PRO A 16 -21.54 3.02 2.32
N GLY A 17 -20.36 2.61 1.86
CA GLY A 17 -20.05 2.27 0.47
C GLY A 17 -18.67 2.78 0.05
N SER A 18 -18.16 2.24 -1.05
CA SER A 18 -16.85 2.62 -1.59
C SER A 18 -17.02 3.53 -2.81
N SER A 19 -16.52 4.75 -2.72
CA SER A 19 -16.29 5.59 -3.89
C SER A 19 -14.94 5.22 -4.54
N PRO A 20 -14.78 5.39 -5.86
CA PRO A 20 -13.48 5.26 -6.49
C PRO A 20 -12.48 6.22 -5.86
N ILE A 21 -11.28 5.72 -5.57
CA ILE A 21 -10.17 6.48 -5.01
C ILE A 21 -8.94 6.31 -5.89
N ASN A 22 -8.13 7.36 -5.94
CA ASN A 22 -6.82 7.27 -6.55
C ASN A 22 -5.93 6.36 -5.70
N THR A 23 -5.23 5.45 -6.33
CA THR A 23 -4.26 4.57 -5.70
C THR A 23 -3.00 4.50 -6.53
N ALA A 24 -1.91 4.12 -5.88
CA ALA A 24 -0.67 3.75 -6.56
C ALA A 24 -0.12 2.48 -5.94
N TYR A 25 0.61 1.69 -6.72
CA TYR A 25 1.19 0.43 -6.32
C TYR A 25 2.62 0.30 -6.86
N ALA A 26 3.53 -0.17 -6.01
CA ALA A 26 4.89 -0.52 -6.43
C ALA A 26 5.31 -1.85 -5.77
N PRO A 27 5.74 -2.86 -6.56
CA PRO A 27 6.26 -4.11 -6.05
C PRO A 27 7.76 -4.03 -5.72
N PHE A 28 8.18 -4.76 -4.69
CA PHE A 28 9.56 -4.87 -4.21
C PHE A 28 9.94 -6.34 -3.98
N ASP A 29 11.22 -6.64 -3.82
CA ASP A 29 11.70 -8.00 -3.54
C ASP A 29 11.10 -8.58 -2.25
N GLY A 30 11.00 -7.75 -1.21
CA GLY A 30 10.53 -8.10 0.12
C GLY A 30 9.07 -7.76 0.41
N GLY A 31 8.34 -7.26 -0.58
CA GLY A 31 6.94 -6.88 -0.38
C GLY A 31 6.42 -5.91 -1.43
N GLN A 32 5.55 -5.00 -0.99
CA GLN A 32 4.91 -4.02 -1.87
C GLN A 32 4.50 -2.78 -1.08
N MET A 33 4.48 -1.65 -1.77
CA MET A 33 3.86 -0.42 -1.26
C MET A 33 2.58 -0.12 -2.02
N LEU A 34 1.61 0.44 -1.31
CA LEU A 34 0.32 0.85 -1.83
C LEU A 34 -0.06 2.20 -1.24
N TRP A 35 -0.38 3.17 -2.08
CA TRP A 35 -0.89 4.46 -1.64
C TRP A 35 -2.37 4.55 -1.95
N ARG A 36 -3.12 5.21 -1.07
CA ARG A 36 -4.51 5.62 -1.29
C ARG A 36 -4.66 7.12 -1.10
N GLY A 37 -5.33 7.76 -2.03
CA GLY A 37 -5.39 9.22 -2.11
C GLY A 37 -6.49 9.88 -1.29
N ASP A 38 -7.50 9.15 -0.84
CA ASP A 38 -8.57 9.69 0.01
C ASP A 38 -8.11 9.99 1.44
N THR A 39 -7.15 9.22 1.95
CA THR A 39 -6.52 9.42 3.28
C THR A 39 -5.04 9.82 3.18
N ASP A 40 -4.53 10.00 1.96
CA ASP A 40 -3.12 10.28 1.65
C ASP A 40 -2.14 9.37 2.42
N THR A 41 -2.45 8.07 2.47
CA THR A 41 -1.76 7.07 3.28
C THR A 41 -1.03 6.07 2.39
N ILE A 42 0.21 5.74 2.78
CA ILE A 42 1.05 4.71 2.17
C ILE A 42 1.07 3.51 3.10
N TYR A 43 0.64 2.36 2.61
CA TYR A 43 0.82 1.06 3.24
C TYR A 43 2.08 0.39 2.73
N VAL A 44 2.82 -0.23 3.65
CA VAL A 44 3.93 -1.13 3.36
C VAL A 44 3.49 -2.52 3.76
N LEU A 45 3.37 -3.42 2.79
CA LEU A 45 2.95 -4.80 3.02
C LEU A 45 4.16 -5.70 2.80
N TYR A 46 4.65 -6.35 3.85
CA TYR A 46 5.85 -7.19 3.79
C TYR A 46 5.50 -8.65 3.45
N ASN A 47 6.42 -9.36 2.80
CA ASN A 47 6.23 -10.77 2.44
C ASN A 47 6.08 -11.73 3.64
N ASN A 48 6.45 -11.28 4.85
CA ASN A 48 6.23 -12.04 6.09
C ASN A 48 4.76 -12.00 6.56
N GLY A 49 3.90 -11.23 5.88
CA GLY A 49 2.48 -11.08 6.21
C GLY A 49 2.17 -9.93 7.17
N GLU A 50 3.17 -9.17 7.62
CA GLU A 50 2.98 -7.96 8.42
C GLU A 50 2.81 -6.73 7.53
N TRP A 51 2.18 -5.69 8.05
CA TRP A 51 2.08 -4.40 7.36
C TRP A 51 2.20 -3.21 8.31
N ASP A 52 2.66 -2.09 7.75
CA ASP A 52 2.71 -0.76 8.38
C ASP A 52 2.00 0.28 7.50
N SER A 53 1.63 1.42 8.10
CA SER A 53 1.16 2.59 7.36
C SER A 53 1.96 3.84 7.72
N TYR A 54 2.15 4.71 6.73
CA TYR A 54 2.85 5.97 6.83
C TYR A 54 2.02 7.07 6.14
N PRO A 55 2.00 8.31 6.67
CA PRO A 55 1.47 9.43 5.91
C PRO A 55 2.35 9.67 4.68
N ASN A 56 1.74 10.03 3.56
CA ASN A 56 2.51 10.56 2.44
C ASN A 56 2.99 11.97 2.79
N GLU A 57 4.29 12.14 2.96
CA GLU A 57 4.90 13.43 3.30
C GLU A 57 5.57 14.11 2.10
N TRP A 58 5.54 13.50 0.92
CA TRP A 58 6.05 14.12 -0.31
C TRP A 58 5.06 15.17 -0.83
N ARG A 59 5.57 16.32 -1.27
CA ARG A 59 4.77 17.44 -1.79
C ARG A 59 5.24 17.87 -3.17
N GLU A 60 4.35 18.52 -3.91
CA GLU A 60 4.73 19.12 -5.20
C GLU A 60 5.87 20.13 -5.01
N GLY A 61 6.95 19.93 -5.77
CA GLY A 61 8.19 20.70 -5.64
C GLY A 61 9.30 19.99 -4.87
N ASP A 62 8.99 18.94 -4.11
CA ASP A 62 10.02 18.07 -3.51
C ASP A 62 10.77 17.30 -4.60
N PRO A 63 12.04 16.90 -4.36
CA PRO A 63 12.78 16.05 -5.26
C PRO A 63 12.00 14.77 -5.61
N THR A 64 12.04 14.36 -6.87
CA THR A 64 11.41 13.10 -7.33
C THR A 64 11.99 11.89 -6.59
N PHE A 65 13.30 11.90 -6.36
CA PHE A 65 14.01 10.88 -5.59
C PHE A 65 14.44 11.47 -4.26
N THR A 66 13.90 10.94 -3.16
CA THR A 66 14.34 11.35 -1.80
C THR A 66 15.79 10.91 -1.54
N CYS A 67 16.17 9.75 -2.04
CA CYS A 67 17.52 9.22 -2.04
C CYS A 67 17.72 8.33 -3.27
N GLY A 68 18.97 7.97 -3.56
CA GLY A 68 19.29 7.20 -4.76
C GLY A 68 19.12 8.01 -6.06
N GLN A 69 19.03 7.30 -7.17
CA GLN A 69 18.88 7.87 -8.51
C GLN A 69 18.05 6.92 -9.39
N GLU A 70 17.62 7.38 -10.56
CA GLU A 70 16.96 6.53 -11.54
C GLU A 70 17.90 5.39 -11.98
N ASN A 71 17.52 4.14 -11.73
CA ASN A 71 18.31 2.94 -12.03
C ASN A 71 17.38 1.82 -12.53
N ASP A 72 17.96 0.68 -12.93
CA ASP A 72 17.24 -0.57 -13.21
C ASP A 72 17.62 -1.63 -12.16
N PRO A 73 16.69 -2.08 -11.29
CA PRO A 73 15.31 -1.62 -11.17
C PRO A 73 15.20 -0.21 -10.56
N ALA A 74 14.07 0.46 -10.80
CA ALA A 74 13.84 1.84 -10.41
C ALA A 74 13.89 2.05 -8.89
N THR A 75 14.58 3.09 -8.44
CA THR A 75 14.45 3.59 -7.07
C THR A 75 13.03 4.14 -6.89
N PRO A 76 12.34 3.87 -5.77
CA PRO A 76 11.02 4.44 -5.53
C PRO A 76 11.05 5.96 -5.53
N ILE A 77 10.01 6.53 -6.13
CA ILE A 77 9.86 7.97 -6.33
C ILE A 77 8.80 8.54 -5.40
N ARG A 78 8.84 9.85 -5.19
CA ARG A 78 7.81 10.63 -4.49
C ARG A 78 7.48 10.05 -3.11
N GLY A 79 6.20 9.85 -2.80
CA GLY A 79 5.74 9.35 -1.50
C GLY A 79 6.35 8.00 -1.13
N PHE A 80 6.37 7.04 -2.06
CA PHE A 80 7.02 5.74 -1.83
C PHE A 80 8.53 5.91 -1.63
N GLY A 81 9.16 6.75 -2.44
CA GLY A 81 10.59 7.08 -2.30
C GLY A 81 10.91 7.64 -0.93
N ARG A 82 10.07 8.54 -0.43
CA ARG A 82 10.25 9.17 0.88
C ARG A 82 10.12 8.16 2.02
N VAL A 83 9.08 7.33 2.02
CA VAL A 83 8.91 6.26 3.02
C VAL A 83 10.09 5.27 2.97
N TRP A 84 10.50 4.83 1.78
CA TRP A 84 11.59 3.87 1.61
C TRP A 84 12.96 4.45 2.00
N CYS A 85 13.23 5.72 1.72
CA CYS A 85 14.50 6.36 2.04
C CYS A 85 14.63 6.75 3.51
N ASP A 86 13.56 7.28 4.11
CA ASP A 86 13.59 7.82 5.47
C ASP A 86 13.50 6.73 6.55
N ASN A 87 13.01 5.53 6.19
CA ASN A 87 12.81 4.42 7.13
C ASN A 87 13.74 3.24 6.79
N GLU A 88 14.87 3.13 7.49
CA GLU A 88 15.85 2.06 7.25
C GLU A 88 15.27 0.65 7.41
N VAL A 89 14.36 0.46 8.36
CA VAL A 89 13.66 -0.82 8.60
C VAL A 89 12.83 -1.19 7.36
N VAL A 90 12.03 -0.27 6.84
CA VAL A 90 11.24 -0.45 5.62
C VAL A 90 12.15 -0.76 4.44
N ARG A 91 13.21 0.04 4.26
CA ARG A 91 14.19 -0.13 3.18
C ARG A 91 14.81 -1.52 3.17
N THR A 92 15.24 -1.98 4.34
CA THR A 92 15.92 -3.26 4.51
C THR A 92 14.95 -4.43 4.31
N ALA A 93 13.72 -4.29 4.81
CA ALA A 93 12.70 -5.33 4.68
C ALA A 93 12.17 -5.47 3.25
N LEU A 94 11.99 -4.36 2.52
CA LEU A 94 11.50 -4.38 1.14
C LEU A 94 12.59 -4.66 0.10
N GLY A 95 13.82 -4.20 0.31
CA GLY A 95 14.86 -4.31 -0.70
C GLY A 95 14.60 -3.45 -1.93
N ALA A 96 14.95 -3.95 -3.12
CA ALA A 96 14.82 -3.23 -4.37
C ALA A 96 13.39 -3.30 -4.92
N MET A 97 12.99 -2.30 -5.70
CA MET A 97 11.76 -2.36 -6.49
C MET A 97 11.90 -3.42 -7.59
N THR A 98 10.81 -4.05 -8.02
CA THR A 98 10.86 -5.07 -9.09
C THR A 98 10.14 -4.67 -10.37
N ALA A 99 9.33 -3.61 -10.32
CA ALA A 99 8.68 -2.99 -11.48
C ALA A 99 8.26 -1.57 -11.15
N ALA A 100 8.11 -0.72 -12.17
CA ALA A 100 7.69 0.67 -12.00
C ALA A 100 6.32 0.78 -11.29
N GLU A 101 6.14 1.90 -10.59
CA GLU A 101 4.88 2.27 -9.96
C GLU A 101 3.74 2.34 -11.00
N ILE A 102 2.59 1.81 -10.63
CA ILE A 102 1.34 1.93 -11.41
C ILE A 102 0.31 2.70 -10.58
N GLY A 103 -0.34 3.67 -11.22
CA GLY A 103 -1.48 4.40 -10.65
C GLY A 103 -2.81 3.85 -11.16
N ASP A 104 -3.85 3.97 -10.34
CA ASP A 104 -5.23 3.68 -10.71
C ASP A 104 -6.20 4.68 -10.06
N ALA A 105 -7.33 4.94 -10.71
CA ALA A 105 -8.37 5.85 -10.22
C ALA A 105 -9.72 5.15 -9.98
N ALA A 106 -9.79 3.83 -10.17
CA ALA A 106 -11.01 3.04 -10.06
C ALA A 106 -11.06 2.15 -8.81
N SER A 107 -9.97 2.08 -8.06
CA SER A 107 -9.85 1.28 -6.85
C SER A 107 -10.81 1.75 -5.76
N VAL A 108 -11.19 0.84 -4.89
CA VAL A 108 -12.18 1.05 -3.83
C VAL A 108 -11.64 0.55 -2.50
N ALA A 109 -11.88 1.34 -1.45
CA ALA A 109 -11.64 0.95 -0.07
C ALA A 109 -12.95 0.72 0.67
N GLN A 110 -13.02 -0.34 1.48
CA GLN A 110 -14.06 -0.55 2.47
C GLN A 110 -13.41 -0.60 3.84
N GLU A 111 -13.84 0.30 4.73
CA GLU A 111 -13.39 0.31 6.12
C GLU A 111 -14.26 -0.62 6.95
N PHE A 112 -13.62 -1.29 7.89
CA PHE A 112 -14.23 -2.13 8.90
C PHE A 112 -13.75 -1.71 10.29
N VAL A 113 -14.42 -2.22 11.33
CA VAL A 113 -14.05 -1.92 12.73
C VAL A 113 -12.58 -2.23 13.02
N ASN A 114 -12.01 -3.28 12.43
CA ASN A 114 -10.65 -3.75 12.71
C ASN A 114 -9.79 -3.90 11.44
N GLY A 115 -10.02 -3.05 10.44
CA GLY A 115 -9.17 -3.02 9.26
C GLY A 115 -9.83 -2.50 8.00
N THR A 116 -9.18 -2.76 6.88
CA THR A 116 -9.58 -2.23 5.57
C THR A 116 -9.42 -3.30 4.51
N ILE A 117 -10.34 -3.33 3.56
CA ILE A 117 -10.14 -4.03 2.28
C ILE A 117 -9.96 -2.97 1.20
N LEU A 118 -8.85 -3.05 0.47
CA LEU A 118 -8.51 -2.13 -0.61
C LEU A 118 -8.26 -2.93 -1.89
N THR A 119 -9.00 -2.63 -2.96
CA THR A 119 -8.72 -3.23 -4.26
C THR A 119 -7.49 -2.60 -4.89
N ALA A 120 -6.65 -3.43 -5.50
CA ALA A 120 -5.48 -3.03 -6.24
C ALA A 120 -5.85 -2.55 -7.66
N PRO A 121 -4.98 -1.75 -8.30
CA PRO A 121 -5.08 -1.37 -9.72
C PRO A 121 -5.36 -2.52 -10.70
N PHE A 122 -4.92 -3.73 -10.39
CA PHE A 122 -5.05 -4.93 -11.22
C PHE A 122 -6.22 -5.85 -10.82
N GLY A 123 -7.07 -5.42 -9.89
CA GLY A 123 -8.34 -6.08 -9.55
C GLY A 123 -8.31 -7.06 -8.37
N ASP A 124 -7.14 -7.37 -7.82
CA ASP A 124 -7.05 -8.15 -6.57
C ASP A 124 -7.41 -7.28 -5.35
N ALA A 125 -7.69 -7.90 -4.21
CA ALA A 125 -7.95 -7.20 -2.97
C ALA A 125 -6.82 -7.42 -1.95
N PHE A 126 -6.35 -6.33 -1.35
CA PHE A 126 -5.52 -6.35 -0.15
C PHE A 126 -6.41 -6.22 1.08
N VAL A 127 -6.32 -7.20 1.97
CA VAL A 127 -7.02 -7.19 3.25
C VAL A 127 -5.99 -6.86 4.32
N LEU A 128 -6.20 -5.73 5.01
CA LEU A 128 -5.34 -5.21 6.07
C LEU A 128 -6.10 -5.34 7.38
N VAL A 129 -5.58 -6.10 8.34
CA VAL A 129 -6.23 -6.33 9.64
C VAL A 129 -5.43 -5.64 10.74
N GLY A 130 -6.13 -4.94 11.65
CA GLY A 130 -5.54 -4.17 12.76
C GLY A 130 -5.00 -2.79 12.35
N GLU A 131 -4.15 -2.17 13.17
CA GLU A 131 -3.44 -0.91 12.84
C GLU A 131 -1.98 -1.15 12.39
N ARG A 132 -1.37 -2.25 12.85
CA ARG A 132 -0.11 -2.83 12.37
C ARG A 132 -0.22 -4.33 12.61
N GLY A 133 -0.74 -5.05 11.63
CA GLY A 133 -1.18 -6.42 11.83
C GLY A 133 -0.87 -7.29 10.65
N ILE A 134 -1.74 -8.26 10.43
CA ILE A 134 -1.60 -9.19 9.31
C ILE A 134 -2.26 -8.61 8.07
N TRP A 135 -1.68 -8.89 6.92
CA TRP A 135 -2.31 -8.65 5.65
C TRP A 135 -2.36 -9.91 4.79
N ARG A 136 -3.26 -9.91 3.81
CA ARG A 136 -3.33 -10.93 2.77
C ARG A 136 -3.80 -10.35 1.45
N ARG A 137 -3.38 -10.98 0.36
CA ARG A 137 -3.90 -10.74 -0.98
C ARG A 137 -4.97 -11.77 -1.32
N VAL A 138 -6.10 -11.32 -1.86
CA VAL A 138 -7.16 -12.15 -2.40
C VAL A 138 -7.25 -11.89 -3.89
N ALA A 139 -6.96 -12.92 -4.69
CA ALA A 139 -7.07 -12.84 -6.14
C ALA A 139 -8.54 -12.73 -6.56
N LYS A 140 -8.79 -11.99 -7.65
CA LYS A 140 -10.12 -11.90 -8.27
C LYS A 140 -10.66 -13.24 -8.74
#